data_AF-A0A7Z9FKG0-F1
#
_entry.id   AF-A0A7Z9FKG0-F1
#
_cell.length_a   1.000
_cell.length_b   1.000
_cell.length_c   1.000
_cell.angle_alpha   90.00
_cell.angle_beta   90.00
_cell.angle_gamma   90.00
#
_symmetry.space_group_name_H-M   'P 1'
#
loop_
_entity.id
_entity.type
_entity.pdbx_description
1 polymer ?
#
loop_
_entity_poly.entity_id
_entity_poly.type
_entity_poly.pdbx_seq_one_letter_code
_entity_poly.pdbx_strand_id
1 'polypeptide(L)' 'DVVGVAGGTEKIEALKAALKGGFIHSLITDEVTARTLISSL' A
#
# COMPACT_ATOMS: atom_id res chain seq x y z
N ASP A 1 -9.55 -3.79 -13.34
CA ASP A 1 -8.72 -3.84 -12.13
C ASP A 1 -7.34 -3.26 -12.36
N VAL A 2 -6.79 -2.62 -11.32
CA VAL A 2 -5.46 -1.99 -11.34
C VAL A 2 -4.62 -2.60 -10.23
N VAL A 3 -3.42 -3.05 -10.58
CA VAL A 3 -2.44 -3.63 -9.64
C VAL A 3 -1.29 -2.65 -9.46
N GLY A 4 -1.04 -2.21 -8.22
CA GLY A 4 0.11 -1.41 -7.85
C GLY A 4 1.30 -2.27 -7.44
N VAL A 5 2.52 -1.79 -7.68
CA VAL A 5 3.77 -2.38 -7.17
C VAL A 5 4.58 -1.29 -6.49
N ALA A 6 4.78 -1.41 -5.19
CA ALA A 6 5.54 -0.45 -4.40
C ALA A 6 5.95 -1.06 -3.06
N GLY A 7 7.05 -0.56 -2.51
CA GLY A 7 7.57 -0.94 -1.20
C GLY A 7 8.38 0.21 -0.60
N GLY A 8 8.65 0.14 0.70
CA GLY A 8 9.29 1.16 1.51
C GLY A 8 8.34 1.82 2.52
N THR A 9 8.84 2.03 3.74
CA THR A 9 8.08 2.66 4.84
C THR A 9 7.80 4.14 4.58
N GLU A 10 8.61 4.78 3.75
CA GLU A 10 8.43 6.17 3.31
C GLU A 10 7.19 6.37 2.43
N LYS A 11 6.61 5.29 1.87
CA LYS A 11 5.44 5.33 0.97
C LYS A 11 4.11 4.99 1.62
N ILE A 12 4.10 4.72 2.93
CA ILE A 12 2.92 4.21 3.63
C ILE A 12 1.71 5.13 3.48
N GLU A 13 1.88 6.44 3.68
CA GLU A 13 0.75 7.38 3.59
C GLU A 13 0.22 7.52 2.16
N ALA A 14 1.11 7.49 1.16
CA ALA A 14 0.70 7.50 -0.25
C ALA A 14 -0.05 6.21 -0.63
N LEU A 15 0.42 5.05 -0.17
CA LEU A 15 -0.23 3.76 -0.42
C LEU A 15 -1.59 3.66 0.26
N LYS A 16 -1.71 4.13 1.51
CA LYS A 16 -3.01 4.25 2.20
C LYS A 16 -3.98 5.12 1.43
N ALA A 17 -3.55 6.30 0.97
CA ALA A 17 -4.39 7.20 0.20
C ALA A 17 -4.82 6.56 -1.14
N ALA A 18 -3.92 5.86 -1.83
CA ALA A 18 -4.22 5.20 -3.10
C ALA A 18 -5.22 4.04 -2.96
N LEU A 19 -5.06 3.22 -1.91
CA LEU A 19 -5.98 2.13 -1.58
C LEU A 19 -7.36 2.68 -1.15
N LYS A 20 -7.39 3.66 -0.24
CA LYS A 20 -8.64 4.29 0.23
C LYS A 20 -9.37 5.06 -0.87
N GLY A 21 -8.63 5.69 -1.78
CA GLY A 21 -9.18 6.41 -2.93
C GLY A 21 -9.63 5.50 -4.07
N GLY A 22 -9.39 4.19 -4.00
CA GLY A 22 -9.76 3.23 -5.04
C GLY A 22 -8.95 3.36 -6.33
N PHE A 23 -7.78 4.02 -6.30
CA PHE A 23 -6.91 4.15 -7.47
C PHE A 23 -6.20 2.84 -7.81
N ILE A 24 -5.96 2.00 -6.81
CA ILE A 24 -5.45 0.64 -6.96
C ILE A 24 -6.34 -0.35 -6.20
N HIS A 25 -6.51 -1.54 -6.76
CA HIS A 25 -7.38 -2.59 -6.23
C HIS A 25 -6.58 -3.76 -5.64
N SER A 26 -5.33 -3.94 -6.08
CA SER A 26 -4.41 -4.94 -5.56
C SER A 26 -3.00 -4.34 -5.46
N LEU A 27 -2.20 -4.82 -4.52
CA LEU A 27 -0.85 -4.30 -4.25
C LEU A 27 0.14 -5.46 -4.08
N ILE A 28 1.23 -5.42 -4.83
CA ILE A 28 2.43 -6.24 -4.59
C ILE A 28 3.43 -5.38 -3.83
N THR A 29 3.89 -5.84 -2.68
CA THR A 29 4.76 -5.09 -1.76
C THR A 29 5.65 -6.02 -0.95
N ASP A 30 6.65 -5.46 -0.26
CA ASP A 30 7.52 -6.20 0.66
C ASP A 30 6.86 -6.42 2.03
N GLU A 31 7.42 -7.34 2.82
CA GLU A 31 6.90 -7.71 4.13
C GLU A 31 6.82 -6.51 5.10
N VAL A 32 7.84 -5.67 5.13
CA VAL A 32 7.92 -4.54 6.07
C VAL A 32 6.81 -3.53 5.76
N THR A 33 6.60 -3.22 4.49
CA THR A 33 5.54 -2.33 4.02
C THR A 33 4.17 -2.93 4.28
N ALA A 34 3.95 -4.21 3.97
CA ALA A 34 2.69 -4.90 4.26
C ALA A 34 2.34 -4.88 5.75
N ARG A 35 3.29 -5.25 6.62
CA ARG A 35 3.10 -5.22 8.08
C ARG A 35 2.77 -3.83 8.58
N THR A 36 3.46 -2.81 8.07
CA THR A 36 3.22 -1.41 8.47
C THR A 36 1.85 -0.93 8.02
N LEU A 37 1.41 -1.29 6.81
CA LEU A 37 0.08 -0.96 6.28
C LEU A 37 -1.04 -1.58 7.13
N ILE A 38 -0.89 -2.85 7.53
CA ILE A 38 -1.90 -3.57 8.32
C ILE A 38 -1.90 -3.11 9.78
N SER A 39 -0.73 -2.83 10.36
CA SER A 39 -0.62 -2.39 11.77
C SER A 39 -1.09 -0.95 11.99
N SER A 40 -1.28 -0.18 10.91
CA SER A 40 -1.77 1.20 10.93
C SER A 40 -3.26 1.34 10.65
N LEU A 41 -3.99 0.22 10.51
CA LEU A 41 -5.45 0.17 10.42
C LEU A 41 -6.06 0.07 11.82
#